data_AF-A0A815Z1K4-F1
#
_entry.id   AF-A0A815Z1K4-F1
#
_cell.length_a   1.000
_cell.length_b   1.000
_cell.length_c   1.000
_cell.angle_alpha   90.00
_cell.angle_beta   90.00
_cell.angle_gamma   90.00
#
_symmetry.space_group_name_H-M   'P 1'
#
loop_
_entity.id
_entity.type
_entity.pdbx_description
1 polymer ?
#
loop_
_entity_poly.entity_id
_entity_poly.type
_entity_poly.pdbx_seq_one_letter_code
_entity_poly.pdbx_strand_id
1 'polypeptide(L)'
;TNPRPEAYRDYTDSNRFDSIDFQQTPNLAPVEAKIASQQTSGGGDTFEDVQGGFDKALKLSWRAGSSSRTAQIVVWIADTPGHTPFCSCGCDDEYPGGLPDVPSMESFIHQIKNREIFLLLSDFTPIVHSMLISIEAIYKRKKKETQVKRMNLNSADTSSLLNQVRQQVNTIIASAFM
;
A
#
# COMPACT_ATOMS: atom_id res chain seq x y z
N THR A 1 -16.75 -2.31 19.71
CA THR A 1 -16.08 -1.76 18.52
C THR A 1 -15.85 -2.94 17.58
N ASN A 2 -16.29 -2.85 16.32
CA ASN A 2 -15.98 -3.92 15.36
C ASN A 2 -14.48 -3.85 15.06
N PRO A 3 -13.77 -4.98 15.03
CA PRO A 3 -12.38 -5.00 14.60
C PRO A 3 -12.31 -4.47 13.16
N ARG A 4 -11.30 -3.64 12.89
CA ARG A 4 -10.97 -3.23 11.51
C ARG A 4 -10.10 -4.34 10.86
N PRO A 5 -10.09 -4.47 9.54
CA PRO A 5 -9.15 -5.39 8.88
C PRO A 5 -7.78 -4.73 8.69
N GLU A 6 -6.71 -5.40 9.11
CA GLU A 6 -5.31 -4.98 8.94
C GLU A 6 -4.51 -6.08 8.26
N ALA A 7 -3.98 -5.80 7.06
CA ALA A 7 -3.17 -6.77 6.30
C ALA A 7 -1.69 -6.78 6.75
N TYR A 8 -1.24 -5.71 7.40
CA TYR A 8 0.06 -5.58 8.05
C TYR A 8 -0.13 -4.79 9.34
N ARG A 9 0.69 -5.07 10.35
CA ARG A 9 0.65 -4.49 11.69
C ARG A 9 2.04 -3.94 12.05
N ASP A 10 2.17 -3.32 13.22
CA ASP A 10 3.43 -2.83 13.79
C ASP A 10 4.50 -3.95 13.79
N TYR A 11 5.77 -3.56 13.68
CA TYR A 11 6.93 -4.42 13.68
C TYR A 11 6.95 -5.42 14.85
N THR A 12 6.48 -5.00 16.03
CA THR A 12 6.49 -5.80 17.26
C THR A 12 5.26 -6.71 17.43
N ASP A 13 4.24 -6.54 16.60
CA ASP A 13 2.97 -7.27 16.74
C ASP A 13 3.09 -8.74 16.32
N SER A 14 2.39 -9.60 17.06
CA SER A 14 2.18 -10.99 16.66
C SER A 14 1.29 -11.06 15.41
N ASN A 15 1.52 -12.02 14.53
CA ASN A 15 0.82 -12.11 13.23
C ASN A 15 0.93 -10.82 12.41
N ARG A 16 2.11 -10.20 12.41
CA ARG A 16 2.44 -8.93 11.74
C ARG A 16 1.96 -8.78 10.29
N PHE A 17 1.79 -9.88 9.55
CA PHE A 17 1.29 -9.84 8.18
C PHE A 17 0.19 -10.85 7.98
N ASP A 18 -0.81 -10.46 7.20
CA ASP A 18 -1.72 -11.39 6.60
C ASP A 18 -1.83 -11.20 5.09
N SER A 19 -1.73 -12.30 4.35
CA SER A 19 -1.65 -12.27 2.88
C SER A 19 -2.41 -13.42 2.24
N ILE A 20 -2.92 -13.17 1.05
CA ILE A 20 -3.51 -14.15 0.15
C ILE A 20 -2.94 -13.92 -1.24
N ASP A 21 -2.45 -14.97 -1.88
CA ASP A 21 -1.87 -14.86 -3.22
C ASP A 21 -2.97 -14.76 -4.30
N PHE A 22 -2.58 -14.28 -5.48
CA PHE A 22 -3.46 -14.20 -6.64
C PHE A 22 -4.01 -15.57 -7.01
N GLN A 23 -5.33 -15.64 -7.18
CA GLN A 23 -6.00 -16.87 -7.59
C GLN A 23 -5.83 -17.08 -9.11
N GLN A 24 -5.66 -18.32 -9.55
CA GLN A 24 -5.55 -18.64 -10.98
C GLN A 24 -6.86 -18.40 -11.73
N THR A 25 -7.99 -18.54 -11.03
CA THR A 25 -9.34 -18.28 -11.54
C THR A 25 -9.97 -17.10 -10.81
N PRO A 26 -10.92 -16.37 -11.45
CA PRO A 26 -11.62 -15.26 -10.80
C PRO A 26 -12.56 -15.81 -9.70
N ASN A 27 -12.05 -15.93 -8.48
CA ASN A 27 -12.82 -16.35 -7.32
C ASN A 27 -12.53 -15.38 -6.16
N LEU A 28 -13.53 -14.60 -5.76
CA LEU A 28 -13.41 -13.60 -4.71
C LEU A 28 -13.68 -14.18 -3.32
N ALA A 29 -14.37 -15.33 -3.21
CA ALA A 29 -14.78 -15.88 -1.92
C ALA A 29 -13.60 -16.11 -0.94
N PRO A 30 -12.42 -16.59 -1.38
CA PRO A 30 -11.26 -16.70 -0.49
C PRO A 30 -10.74 -15.34 0.01
N VAL A 31 -10.80 -14.32 -0.85
CA VAL A 31 -10.36 -12.95 -0.50
C VAL A 31 -11.35 -12.32 0.48
N GLU A 32 -12.65 -12.45 0.23
CA GLU A 32 -13.71 -11.97 1.11
C GLU A 32 -13.64 -12.63 2.48
N ALA A 33 -13.48 -13.95 2.52
CA ALA A 33 -13.32 -14.70 3.77
C ALA A 33 -12.06 -14.24 4.54
N LYS A 34 -10.96 -13.99 3.83
CA LYS A 34 -9.71 -13.51 4.43
C LYS A 34 -9.86 -12.13 5.07
N ILE A 35 -10.48 -11.19 4.35
CA ILE A 35 -10.79 -9.85 4.85
C ILE A 35 -11.74 -9.94 6.05
N ALA A 36 -12.79 -10.75 5.96
CA ALA A 36 -13.77 -10.92 7.03
C ALA A 36 -13.19 -11.58 8.29
N SER A 37 -12.13 -12.39 8.15
CA SER A 37 -11.44 -13.03 9.27
C SER A 37 -10.47 -12.12 10.03
N GLN A 38 -10.13 -10.96 9.47
CA GLN A 38 -9.16 -10.07 10.11
C GLN A 38 -9.70 -9.53 11.43
N GLN A 39 -8.83 -9.51 12.44
CA GLN A 39 -9.06 -8.82 13.69
C GLN A 39 -7.88 -7.88 13.96
N THR A 40 -8.19 -6.65 14.35
CA THR A 40 -7.19 -5.71 14.88
C THR A 40 -6.96 -6.00 16.35
N SER A 41 -5.71 -6.16 16.73
CA SER A 41 -5.25 -6.10 18.10
C SER A 41 -3.79 -5.67 18.05
N GLY A 42 -3.42 -4.58 18.71
CA GLY A 42 -2.04 -4.09 18.67
C GLY A 42 -1.94 -2.59 18.47
N GLY A 43 -0.76 -2.18 18.02
CA GLY A 43 -0.22 -0.82 18.04
C GLY A 43 0.76 -0.67 19.20
N GLY A 44 2.06 -0.91 18.95
CA GLY A 44 3.12 -0.52 19.87
C GLY A 44 3.24 0.99 19.90
N ASP A 45 3.40 1.60 18.72
CA ASP A 45 3.36 3.04 18.51
C ASP A 45 2.28 3.49 17.48
N THR A 46 2.40 4.72 16.97
CA THR A 46 1.44 5.30 16.00
C THR A 46 1.66 4.79 14.56
N PHE A 47 2.80 4.18 14.29
CA PHE A 47 3.26 3.78 12.97
C PHE A 47 3.02 2.30 12.74
N GLU A 48 2.94 1.93 11.46
CA GLU A 48 2.76 0.54 11.06
C GLU A 48 3.95 0.07 10.23
N ASP A 49 4.09 -1.25 10.07
CA ASP A 49 5.09 -1.80 9.16
C ASP A 49 4.64 -1.77 7.68
N VAL A 50 4.47 -0.56 7.15
CA VAL A 50 4.12 -0.32 5.75
C VAL A 50 5.17 -0.91 4.80
N GLN A 51 6.46 -0.78 5.14
CA GLN A 51 7.57 -1.31 4.36
C GLN A 51 7.49 -2.84 4.23
N GLY A 52 7.25 -3.56 5.32
CA GLY A 52 7.05 -5.01 5.28
C GLY A 52 5.76 -5.40 4.56
N GLY A 53 4.70 -4.60 4.68
CA GLY A 53 3.50 -4.75 3.86
C GLY A 53 3.81 -4.71 2.35
N PHE A 54 4.62 -3.74 1.89
CA PHE A 54 5.09 -3.68 0.51
C PHE A 54 5.99 -4.86 0.13
N ASP A 55 6.87 -5.32 1.03
CA ASP A 55 7.68 -6.53 0.81
C ASP A 55 6.81 -7.76 0.53
N LYS A 56 5.78 -7.99 1.36
CA LYS A 56 4.82 -9.09 1.18
C LYS A 56 4.06 -8.95 -0.13
N ALA A 57 3.56 -7.75 -0.43
CA ALA A 57 2.85 -7.48 -1.68
C ALA A 57 3.72 -7.77 -2.91
N LEU A 58 5.00 -7.40 -2.89
CA LEU A 58 5.92 -7.64 -4.00
C LEU A 58 6.28 -9.11 -4.19
N LYS A 59 6.19 -9.92 -3.13
CA LYS A 59 6.46 -11.38 -3.17
C LYS A 59 5.29 -12.23 -3.66
N LEU A 60 4.10 -11.64 -3.88
CA LEU A 60 2.96 -12.34 -4.48
C LEU A 60 3.28 -12.83 -5.90
N SER A 61 2.50 -13.77 -6.41
CA SER A 61 2.66 -14.40 -7.73
C SER A 61 2.17 -13.50 -8.87
N TRP A 62 2.75 -12.31 -9.00
CA TRP A 62 2.44 -11.36 -10.07
C TRP A 62 2.70 -11.96 -11.45
N ARG A 63 1.72 -11.85 -12.36
CA ARG A 63 1.92 -12.20 -13.79
C ARG A 63 2.93 -11.24 -14.42
N ALA A 64 3.96 -11.74 -15.10
CA ALA A 64 5.02 -10.90 -15.68
C ALA A 64 4.46 -9.78 -16.59
N GLY A 65 4.67 -8.52 -16.20
CA GLY A 65 3.99 -7.36 -16.78
C GLY A 65 4.36 -7.02 -18.23
N SER A 66 5.57 -7.35 -18.69
CA SER A 66 6.03 -7.00 -20.04
C SER A 66 5.61 -7.98 -21.14
N SER A 67 5.20 -9.20 -20.76
CA SER A 67 4.75 -10.25 -21.69
C SER A 67 3.28 -10.64 -21.53
N SER A 68 2.58 -10.06 -20.56
CA SER A 68 1.15 -10.28 -20.33
C SER A 68 0.39 -8.99 -20.55
N ARG A 69 -0.79 -9.04 -21.19
CA ARG A 69 -1.71 -7.89 -21.28
C ARG A 69 -2.37 -7.64 -19.90
N THR A 70 -1.56 -7.47 -18.85
CA THR A 70 -2.00 -7.40 -17.47
C THR A 70 -1.36 -6.18 -16.80
N ALA A 71 -2.18 -5.21 -16.44
CA ALA A 71 -1.75 -4.11 -15.58
C ALA A 71 -1.56 -4.64 -14.16
N GLN A 72 -0.39 -4.39 -13.57
CA GLN A 72 -0.12 -4.70 -12.17
C GLN A 72 -0.43 -3.47 -11.32
N ILE A 73 -1.32 -3.59 -10.33
CA ILE A 73 -1.76 -2.46 -9.52
C ILE A 73 -1.70 -2.85 -8.04
N VAL A 74 -1.00 -2.04 -7.25
CA VAL A 74 -1.07 -2.05 -5.79
C VAL A 74 -2.01 -0.94 -5.35
N VAL A 75 -3.02 -1.29 -4.56
CA VAL A 75 -3.90 -0.34 -3.88
C VAL A 75 -3.53 -0.36 -2.41
N TRP A 76 -2.91 0.71 -1.94
CA TRP A 76 -2.51 0.87 -0.56
C TRP A 76 -3.56 1.70 0.18
N ILE A 77 -4.14 1.10 1.22
CA ILE A 77 -5.19 1.68 2.05
C ILE A 77 -4.68 1.69 3.49
N ALA A 78 -4.55 2.87 4.09
CA ALA A 78 -4.12 3.06 5.47
C ALA A 78 -4.58 4.41 6.03
N ASP A 79 -4.78 4.50 7.34
CA ASP A 79 -5.01 5.73 8.09
C ASP A 79 -3.76 6.20 8.87
N THR A 80 -2.73 5.36 8.96
CA THR A 80 -1.43 5.61 9.60
C THR A 80 -0.25 5.47 8.61
N PRO A 81 0.84 6.23 8.80
CA PRO A 81 2.06 6.10 7.99
C PRO A 81 2.91 4.88 8.42
N GLY A 82 3.94 4.58 7.64
CA GLY A 82 5.00 3.66 8.07
C GLY A 82 6.09 4.36 8.87
N HIS A 83 6.85 3.57 9.65
CA HIS A 83 8.05 4.05 10.35
C HIS A 83 8.97 4.81 9.40
N THR A 84 9.65 5.82 9.93
CA THR A 84 10.57 6.81 9.30
C THR A 84 11.14 6.57 7.88
N PRO A 85 11.57 7.66 7.19
CA PRO A 85 11.60 9.08 7.61
C PRO A 85 10.42 9.89 7.07
N PHE A 86 9.19 9.48 7.40
CA PHE A 86 7.99 10.00 6.72
C PHE A 86 7.10 10.92 7.56
N CYS A 87 7.26 10.94 8.89
CA CYS A 87 6.56 11.88 9.76
C CYS A 87 7.56 12.85 10.39
N SER A 88 7.40 14.14 10.10
CA SER A 88 8.06 15.25 10.80
C SER A 88 7.17 15.83 11.92
N CYS A 89 6.09 15.12 12.26
CA CYS A 89 5.02 15.58 13.15
C CYS A 89 5.35 15.49 14.65
N GLY A 90 6.51 14.95 15.02
CA GLY A 90 6.88 14.72 16.43
C GLY A 90 6.10 13.58 17.09
N CYS A 91 5.60 12.63 16.30
CA CYS A 91 5.03 11.39 16.82
C CYS A 91 6.13 10.50 17.42
N ASP A 92 5.79 9.71 18.43
CA ASP A 92 6.68 8.68 18.98
C ASP A 92 6.81 7.56 17.93
N ASP A 93 7.97 7.52 17.26
CA ASP A 93 8.37 6.43 16.36
C ASP A 93 9.47 5.63 17.09
N GLU A 94 9.18 4.38 17.44
CA GLU A 94 10.15 3.48 18.09
C GLU A 94 11.29 3.07 17.14
N TYR A 95 11.11 3.28 15.83
CA TYR A 95 12.05 2.92 14.78
C TYR A 95 12.43 4.12 13.89
N PRO A 96 13.05 5.18 14.44
CA PRO A 96 13.34 6.41 13.71
C PRO A 96 14.47 6.30 12.68
N GLY A 97 15.19 5.17 12.67
CA GLY A 97 16.19 4.82 11.66
C GLY A 97 15.66 3.87 10.57
N GLY A 98 14.37 3.56 10.60
CA GLY A 98 13.76 2.46 9.87
C GLY A 98 13.85 1.13 10.61
N LEU A 99 13.16 0.13 10.07
CA LEU A 99 13.05 -1.20 10.67
C LEU A 99 14.32 -2.03 10.41
N PRO A 100 14.90 -2.71 11.42
CA PRO A 100 16.23 -3.35 11.32
C PRO A 100 16.41 -4.35 10.17
N ASP A 101 15.35 -5.06 9.79
CA ASP A 101 15.40 -6.16 8.81
C ASP A 101 14.52 -5.92 7.57
N VAL A 102 14.03 -4.69 7.40
CA VAL A 102 13.14 -4.33 6.29
C VAL A 102 13.85 -3.33 5.38
N PRO A 103 13.90 -3.58 4.07
CA PRO A 103 14.43 -2.60 3.11
C PRO A 103 13.79 -1.23 3.27
N SER A 104 14.52 -0.18 2.89
CA SER A 104 13.97 1.18 2.89
C SER A 104 12.79 1.31 1.92
N MET A 105 11.88 2.26 2.20
CA MET A 105 10.79 2.60 1.27
C MET A 105 11.31 2.99 -0.11
N GLU A 106 12.48 3.66 -0.20
CA GLU A 106 13.11 4.00 -1.48
C GLU A 106 13.45 2.73 -2.29
N SER A 107 13.95 1.69 -1.64
CA SER A 107 14.18 0.38 -2.27
C SER A 107 12.89 -0.22 -2.82
N PHE A 108 11.79 -0.19 -2.06
CA PHE A 108 10.50 -0.71 -2.52
C PHE A 108 9.92 0.09 -3.68
N ILE A 109 9.97 1.40 -3.60
CA ILE A 109 9.55 2.28 -4.71
C ILE A 109 10.35 1.97 -5.98
N HIS A 110 11.66 1.74 -5.86
CA HIS A 110 12.48 1.32 -7.00
C HIS A 110 12.05 -0.04 -7.56
N GLN A 111 11.72 -1.02 -6.71
CA GLN A 111 11.21 -2.32 -7.15
C GLN A 111 9.85 -2.21 -7.85
N ILE A 112 8.89 -1.49 -7.26
CA ILE A 112 7.55 -1.25 -7.85
C ILE A 112 7.71 -0.62 -9.23
N LYS A 113 8.56 0.39 -9.34
CA LYS A 113 8.85 1.08 -10.60
C LYS A 113 9.51 0.18 -11.65
N ASN A 114 10.50 -0.61 -11.28
CA ASN A 114 11.22 -1.50 -12.20
C ASN A 114 10.33 -2.63 -12.72
N ARG A 115 9.31 -2.99 -11.95
CA ARG A 115 8.31 -4.00 -12.32
C ARG A 115 7.10 -3.43 -13.03
N GLU A 116 7.05 -2.11 -13.21
CA GLU A 116 5.96 -1.38 -13.86
C GLU A 116 4.60 -1.57 -13.16
N ILE A 117 4.66 -1.71 -11.84
CA ILE A 117 3.49 -1.78 -10.97
C ILE A 117 2.98 -0.35 -10.76
N PHE A 118 1.68 -0.14 -10.99
CA PHE A 118 0.98 1.08 -10.63
C PHE A 118 0.66 1.09 -9.14
N LEU A 119 0.83 2.24 -8.50
CA LEU A 119 0.62 2.43 -7.08
C LEU A 119 -0.50 3.44 -6.85
N LEU A 120 -1.61 2.99 -6.26
CA LEU A 120 -2.74 3.81 -5.83
C LEU A 120 -2.68 3.98 -4.31
N LEU A 121 -2.53 5.22 -3.85
CA LEU A 121 -2.30 5.56 -2.44
C LEU A 121 -3.51 6.25 -1.84
N SER A 122 -4.06 5.72 -0.74
CA SER A 122 -5.12 6.42 0.02
C SER A 122 -4.55 7.62 0.78
N ASP A 123 -5.06 8.81 0.48
CA ASP A 123 -4.77 10.03 1.22
C ASP A 123 -5.94 10.29 2.16
N PHE A 124 -5.77 9.90 3.44
CA PHE A 124 -6.85 9.85 4.43
C PHE A 124 -6.61 10.78 5.63
N THR A 125 -5.38 10.83 6.16
CA THR A 125 -5.01 11.66 7.31
C THR A 125 -3.84 12.59 6.95
N PRO A 126 -3.69 13.74 7.64
CA PRO A 126 -2.55 14.62 7.43
C PRO A 126 -1.19 13.94 7.64
N ILE A 127 -1.12 12.97 8.56
CA ILE A 127 0.12 12.24 8.83
C ILE A 127 0.47 11.26 7.70
N VAL A 128 -0.52 10.58 7.12
CA VAL A 128 -0.33 9.79 5.90
C VAL A 128 0.06 10.70 4.73
N HIS A 129 -0.59 11.86 4.59
CA HIS A 129 -0.30 12.83 3.53
C HIS A 129 1.19 13.22 3.47
N SER A 130 1.83 13.44 4.62
CA SER A 130 3.27 13.71 4.72
C SER A 130 4.12 12.58 4.15
N MET A 131 3.78 11.32 4.45
CA MET A 131 4.45 10.16 3.84
C MET A 131 4.26 10.12 2.32
N LEU A 132 3.05 10.41 1.83
CA LEU A 132 2.75 10.41 0.41
C LEU A 132 3.59 11.42 -0.37
N ILE A 133 3.86 12.60 0.20
CA ILE A 133 4.77 13.60 -0.38
C ILE A 133 6.17 13.00 -0.60
N SER A 134 6.69 12.28 0.38
CA SER A 134 8.00 11.63 0.29
C SER A 134 8.03 10.50 -0.75
N ILE A 135 7.00 9.65 -0.79
CA ILE A 135 6.87 8.59 -1.81
C ILE A 135 6.87 9.21 -3.22
N GLU A 136 6.07 10.25 -3.45
CA GLU A 136 6.01 10.94 -4.74
C GLU A 136 7.34 11.61 -5.11
N ALA A 137 8.01 12.23 -4.14
CA ALA A 137 9.32 12.84 -4.37
C ALA A 137 10.34 11.81 -4.88
N ILE A 138 10.33 10.59 -4.33
CA ILE A 138 11.19 9.48 -4.78
C ILE A 138 10.84 9.09 -6.24
N TYR A 139 9.55 9.01 -6.58
CA TYR A 139 9.10 8.70 -7.94
C TYR A 139 9.47 9.77 -8.98
N LYS A 140 9.32 11.06 -8.63
CA LYS A 140 9.55 12.20 -9.55
C LYS A 140 11.00 12.35 -9.98
N ARG A 141 11.98 11.90 -9.19
CA ARG A 141 13.43 11.98 -9.49
C ARG A 141 13.85 11.33 -10.81
N LYS A 142 13.01 10.50 -11.44
CA LYS A 142 13.38 9.69 -12.61
C LYS A 142 12.29 9.61 -13.71
N LYS A 143 11.46 10.66 -13.86
CA LYS A 143 10.49 10.86 -14.98
C LYS A 143 9.47 9.72 -15.25
N LYS A 144 9.04 8.94 -14.23
CA LYS A 144 7.91 7.97 -14.35
C LYS A 144 6.75 8.35 -13.43
N GLU A 145 6.29 9.59 -13.54
CA GLU A 145 5.28 10.19 -12.66
C GLU A 145 3.88 9.55 -12.80
N THR A 146 3.61 8.86 -13.91
CA THR A 146 2.31 8.25 -14.23
C THR A 146 1.99 6.97 -13.45
N GLN A 147 2.98 6.37 -12.77
CA GLN A 147 2.81 5.10 -12.05
C GLN A 147 2.32 5.27 -10.60
N VAL A 148 2.22 6.50 -10.08
CA VAL A 148 1.69 6.76 -8.73
C VAL A 148 0.50 7.69 -8.83
N LYS A 149 -0.57 7.35 -8.11
CA LYS A 149 -1.74 8.22 -7.98
C LYS A 149 -2.24 8.24 -6.55
N ARG A 150 -2.61 9.43 -6.07
CA ARG A 150 -3.34 9.58 -4.81
C ARG A 150 -4.84 9.45 -5.05
N MET A 151 -5.51 8.81 -4.10
CA MET A 151 -6.96 8.81 -3.95
C MET A 151 -7.26 9.67 -2.74
N ASN A 152 -7.83 10.86 -2.96
CA ASN A 152 -8.14 11.79 -1.89
C ASN A 152 -9.47 11.41 -1.25
N LEU A 153 -9.39 10.70 -0.13
CA LEU A 153 -10.56 10.16 0.56
C LEU A 153 -11.08 11.22 1.55
N ASN A 154 -11.88 12.16 1.04
CA ASN A 154 -12.47 13.27 1.82
C ASN A 154 -13.38 12.84 3.00
N SER A 155 -13.64 11.54 3.16
CA SER A 155 -14.39 10.95 4.27
C SER A 155 -14.08 9.45 4.38
N ALA A 156 -14.33 8.86 5.56
CA ALA A 156 -14.23 7.41 5.81
C ALA A 156 -15.30 6.58 5.08
N ASP A 157 -15.94 7.12 4.04
CA ASP A 157 -16.98 6.44 3.29
C ASP A 157 -16.37 5.46 2.28
N THR A 158 -16.67 4.18 2.47
CA THR A 158 -16.27 3.07 1.60
C THR A 158 -16.75 3.27 0.15
N SER A 159 -17.85 4.00 -0.06
CA SER A 159 -18.37 4.32 -1.40
C SER A 159 -17.45 5.29 -2.14
N SER A 160 -16.89 6.28 -1.44
CA SER A 160 -15.90 7.21 -1.98
C SER A 160 -14.63 6.47 -2.40
N LEU A 161 -14.14 5.58 -1.53
CA LEU A 161 -12.98 4.72 -1.83
C LEU A 161 -13.22 3.87 -3.09
N LEU A 162 -14.34 3.15 -3.14
CA LEU A 162 -14.66 2.27 -4.28
C LEU A 162 -14.73 3.04 -5.59
N ASN A 163 -15.36 4.22 -5.58
CA ASN A 163 -15.48 5.07 -6.77
C ASN A 163 -14.11 5.58 -7.24
N GLN A 164 -13.25 6.00 -6.31
CA GLN A 164 -11.91 6.45 -6.67
C GLN A 164 -11.02 5.31 -7.18
N VAL A 165 -11.04 4.14 -6.55
CA VAL A 165 -10.32 2.96 -7.05
C VAL A 165 -10.77 2.64 -8.47
N ARG A 166 -12.09 2.56 -8.72
CA ARG A 166 -12.65 2.30 -10.06
C ARG A 166 -12.18 3.34 -11.09
N GLN A 167 -12.27 4.62 -10.75
CA GLN A 167 -11.85 5.70 -11.64
C GLN A 167 -10.36 5.62 -11.97
N GLN A 168 -9.51 5.40 -10.97
CA GLN A 168 -8.06 5.35 -11.19
C GLN A 168 -7.63 4.09 -11.95
N VAL A 169 -8.21 2.92 -11.63
CA VAL A 169 -7.97 1.66 -12.36
C VAL A 169 -8.38 1.81 -13.83
N ASN A 170 -9.56 2.36 -14.12
CA ASN A 170 -9.99 2.60 -15.50
C ASN A 170 -9.02 3.53 -16.25
N THR A 171 -8.53 4.57 -15.58
CA THR A 171 -7.55 5.49 -16.17
C THR A 171 -6.22 4.77 -16.46
N ILE A 172 -5.75 3.93 -15.54
CA ILE A 172 -4.53 3.12 -15.71
C ILE A 172 -4.67 2.19 -16.90
N ILE A 173 -5.75 1.41 -16.95
CA ILE A 173 -6.03 0.45 -18.04
C ILE A 173 -6.07 1.19 -19.39
N ALA A 174 -6.78 2.32 -19.47
CA ALA A 174 -6.82 3.12 -20.70
C ALA A 174 -5.41 3.56 -21.13
N SER A 175 -4.55 3.99 -20.20
CA SER A 175 -3.18 4.42 -20.51
C SER A 175 -2.19 3.30 -20.81
N ALA A 176 -2.42 2.09 -20.27
CA ALA A 176 -1.47 0.97 -20.37
C ALA A 176 -1.63 0.14 -21.66
N PHE A 177 -2.77 0.28 -22.35
CA PHE A 177 -3.10 -0.50 -23.55
C PHE A 177 -3.40 0.36 -24.80
N MET A 178 -3.11 1.66 -24.76
CA MET A 178 -2.99 2.52 -25.94
C MET A 178 -1.59 2.36 -26.56
#